data_AF-A0A9D0CXZ1-F1
#
_entry.id   AF-A0A9D0CXZ1-F1
#
_cell.length_a   1.000
_cell.length_b   1.000
_cell.length_c   1.000
_cell.angle_alpha   90.00
_cell.angle_beta   90.00
_cell.angle_gamma   90.00
#
_symmetry.space_group_name_H-M   'P 1'
#
loop_
_entity.id
_entity.type
_entity.pdbx_description
1 polymer ?
#
loop_
_entity_poly.entity_id
_entity_poly.type
_entity_poly.pdbx_seq_one_letter_code
_entity_poly.pdbx_strand_id
1 'polypeptide(L)'
;MVAIRARETLRWLGPVPIWGRPTAAGLRIEDRPQAGQPAILRFDHDEFMDEYLATLNSEPERLGEWLAQPETWRAPMAAPRKAAREVKEGSAVTFLMNKTRRLTEELSIARRTARGRGINLRPLKAGFKPGREPDAASLAVADEALLPLKLFQSTHKRHYLVTASLISNEAGLPDCEPDIRRREQVGFVIRRLLPPPGGADAALKDWDEYAFVPGARGDCWHRLGAHHAPCTRTLVANEETLPLFPVTFQNSCRGERRLHTGVIPVSRREAWMGAAIEGELPADGAVAAAPSGGSSLASLLFQNNVVAPWRLLLEQAEFKKNAAAQVFPNFGSDASDDSVTAADRRRLLRTSRDEIQTGSWYVLLDFAKFLEKYLPDIWLALADVNQRPALADDEQALVELLRATRLGRDLASAIVTRPFWYWAGEPGWSVMPQPEPRRYSPLHVKWTLAEALLAARAAEAGLEAVETMFTRYTDSGELAAIDTQWPDFLFPLADPEFSAPLPAVPDTELAGLTALEQAQTVVDGLARLIEALLPVEAETAVDSVPAGDAREGWFVVRCVYQRPSCGPLFPALVSEPTQRFQLAPFFDPDAPARPVRI
;
A
#
# COMPACT_ATOMS: atom_id res chain seq x y z
N MET A 1 -33.14 -40.40 5.61
CA MET A 1 -33.90 -39.56 6.55
C MET A 1 -33.29 -38.18 6.58
N VAL A 2 -33.90 -37.23 5.89
CA VAL A 2 -33.46 -35.83 5.86
C VAL A 2 -34.10 -35.14 7.07
N ALA A 3 -33.32 -34.90 8.12
CA ALA A 3 -33.76 -34.02 9.20
C ALA A 3 -33.79 -32.60 8.64
N ILE A 4 -34.99 -32.13 8.28
CA ILE A 4 -35.25 -30.70 8.14
C ILE A 4 -35.02 -30.12 9.55
N ARG A 5 -33.88 -29.46 9.79
CA ARG A 5 -33.63 -28.69 11.02
C ARG A 5 -34.69 -27.59 11.11
N ALA A 6 -35.80 -27.90 11.78
CA ALA A 6 -36.88 -26.97 12.02
C ALA A 6 -36.48 -26.04 13.19
N ARG A 7 -36.39 -24.73 12.92
CA ARG A 7 -36.40 -23.63 13.89
C ARG A 7 -35.25 -23.55 14.91
N GLU A 8 -34.01 -23.86 14.53
CA GLU A 8 -32.87 -23.38 15.32
C GLU A 8 -32.70 -21.88 15.04
N THR A 9 -33.01 -21.03 16.01
CA THR A 9 -32.70 -19.59 15.93
C THR A 9 -31.18 -19.44 16.09
N LEU A 10 -30.48 -19.30 14.97
CA LEU A 10 -29.05 -19.04 14.93
C LEU A 10 -28.77 -17.57 15.28
N ARG A 11 -27.66 -17.32 15.96
CA ARG A 11 -27.16 -15.97 16.21
C ARG A 11 -25.64 -15.92 16.20
N TRP A 12 -25.12 -14.77 15.79
CA TRP A 12 -23.73 -14.41 16.05
C TRP A 12 -23.60 -13.91 17.48
N LEU A 13 -22.53 -14.33 18.16
CA LEU A 13 -22.06 -13.75 19.41
C LEU A 13 -20.58 -13.38 19.28
N GLY A 14 -20.10 -12.56 20.21
CA GLY A 14 -18.67 -12.37 20.40
C GLY A 14 -17.96 -13.71 20.68
N PRO A 15 -16.62 -13.74 20.55
CA PRO A 15 -15.85 -14.95 20.80
C PRO A 15 -16.02 -15.43 22.24
N VAL A 16 -16.58 -16.64 22.40
CA VAL A 16 -16.91 -17.22 23.71
C VAL A 16 -15.76 -17.14 24.73
N PRO A 17 -14.47 -17.39 24.38
CA PRO A 17 -13.39 -17.33 25.35
C PRO A 17 -13.20 -15.98 26.05
N ILE A 18 -13.67 -14.89 25.45
CA ILE A 18 -13.50 -13.53 25.98
C ILE A 18 -14.51 -13.22 27.09
N TRP A 19 -15.78 -13.61 26.91
CA TRP A 19 -16.88 -13.22 27.81
C TRP A 19 -17.51 -14.40 28.57
N GLY A 20 -17.22 -15.63 28.18
CA GLY A 20 -17.89 -16.83 28.66
C GLY A 20 -16.91 -17.89 29.14
N ARG A 21 -16.95 -18.21 30.44
CA ARG A 21 -16.18 -19.31 31.01
C ARG A 21 -17.08 -20.51 31.29
N PRO A 22 -16.85 -21.69 30.70
CA PRO A 22 -17.63 -22.87 31.08
C PRO A 22 -17.26 -23.31 32.48
N THR A 23 -18.29 -23.67 33.23
CA THR A 23 -18.20 -24.23 34.58
C THR A 23 -18.98 -25.53 34.63
N ALA A 24 -18.80 -26.33 35.67
CA ALA A 24 -19.56 -27.57 35.87
C ALA A 24 -21.10 -27.36 35.93
N ALA A 25 -21.56 -26.13 36.15
CA ALA A 25 -22.97 -25.75 36.18
C ALA A 25 -23.47 -25.09 34.87
N GLY A 26 -22.62 -24.94 33.84
CA GLY A 26 -22.94 -24.26 32.57
C GLY A 26 -21.98 -23.12 32.24
N LEU A 27 -22.32 -22.31 31.23
CA LEU A 27 -21.51 -21.15 30.81
C LEU A 27 -21.73 -19.97 31.78
N ARG A 28 -20.68 -19.51 32.45
CA ARG A 28 -20.69 -18.30 33.27
C ARG A 28 -20.33 -17.10 32.38
N ILE A 29 -21.20 -16.10 32.37
CA ILE A 29 -20.99 -14.84 31.65
C ILE A 29 -20.20 -13.91 32.58
N GLU A 30 -19.01 -13.50 32.14
CA GLU A 30 -18.13 -12.56 32.87
C GLU A 30 -18.24 -11.14 32.33
N ASP A 31 -18.31 -10.96 31.01
CA ASP A 31 -18.35 -9.64 30.37
C ASP A 31 -19.53 -9.51 29.39
N ARG A 32 -20.60 -8.84 29.84
CA ARG A 32 -21.84 -8.70 29.05
C ARG A 32 -21.72 -7.85 27.78
N PRO A 33 -21.06 -6.67 27.77
CA PRO A 33 -20.95 -5.87 26.54
C PRO A 33 -20.21 -6.59 25.41
N GLN A 34 -19.16 -7.36 25.71
CA GLN A 34 -18.38 -8.08 24.68
C GLN A 34 -19.06 -9.36 24.19
N ALA A 35 -20.10 -9.85 24.87
CA ALA A 35 -20.82 -11.05 24.48
C ALA A 35 -21.63 -10.88 23.18
N GLY A 36 -22.10 -9.65 22.89
CA GLY A 36 -23.02 -9.38 21.78
C GLY A 36 -22.36 -9.09 20.43
N GLN A 37 -21.08 -8.71 20.41
CA GLN A 37 -20.41 -8.16 19.23
C GLN A 37 -19.17 -8.96 18.84
N PRO A 38 -18.84 -9.06 17.53
CA PRO A 38 -17.55 -9.59 17.09
C PRO A 38 -16.40 -8.79 17.70
N ALA A 39 -15.26 -9.44 17.93
CA ALA A 39 -14.07 -8.81 18.49
C ALA A 39 -13.00 -8.60 17.42
N ILE A 40 -12.26 -7.50 17.54
CA ILE A 40 -11.05 -7.24 16.75
C ILE A 40 -9.85 -7.54 17.63
N LEU A 41 -8.96 -8.41 17.15
CA LEU A 41 -7.72 -8.77 17.81
C LEU A 41 -6.55 -8.09 17.09
N ARG A 42 -5.55 -7.63 17.85
CA ARG A 42 -4.36 -6.93 17.35
C ARG A 42 -3.10 -7.75 17.65
N PHE A 43 -2.25 -7.91 16.64
CA PHE A 43 -0.95 -8.56 16.72
C PHE A 43 0.15 -7.65 16.15
N ASP A 44 1.39 -7.80 16.63
CA ASP A 44 2.51 -6.91 16.33
C ASP A 44 3.67 -7.54 15.51
N HIS A 45 3.46 -8.74 14.95
CA HIS A 45 4.48 -9.52 14.27
C HIS A 45 3.88 -10.43 13.21
N ASP A 46 4.70 -10.90 12.27
CA ASP A 46 4.22 -11.63 11.08
C ASP A 46 3.81 -13.08 11.37
N GLU A 47 4.25 -13.66 12.49
CA GLU A 47 3.85 -15.00 12.97
C GLU A 47 2.52 -14.97 13.75
N PHE A 48 1.70 -13.92 13.59
CA PHE A 48 0.48 -13.71 14.37
C PHE A 48 -0.53 -14.85 14.27
N MET A 49 -0.60 -15.52 13.11
CA MET A 49 -1.49 -16.67 12.92
C MET A 49 -1.06 -17.86 13.79
N ASP A 50 0.24 -18.11 13.88
CA ASP A 50 0.78 -19.18 14.72
C ASP A 50 0.58 -18.85 16.21
N GLU A 51 0.78 -17.60 16.61
CA GLU A 51 0.49 -17.14 17.98
C GLU A 51 -1.00 -17.30 18.31
N TYR A 52 -1.89 -16.88 17.41
CA TYR A 52 -3.34 -17.01 17.59
C TYR A 52 -3.77 -18.46 17.78
N LEU A 53 -3.29 -19.36 16.90
CA LEU A 53 -3.59 -20.79 16.98
C LEU A 53 -2.98 -21.43 18.24
N ALA A 54 -1.77 -21.04 18.63
CA ALA A 54 -1.12 -21.52 19.85
C ALA A 54 -1.93 -21.12 21.09
N THR A 55 -2.31 -19.85 21.20
CA THR A 55 -3.09 -19.32 22.32
C THR A 55 -4.44 -20.02 22.45
N LEU A 56 -5.17 -20.23 21.35
CA LEU A 56 -6.44 -20.96 21.39
C LEU A 56 -6.29 -22.42 21.82
N ASN A 57 -5.18 -23.07 21.45
CA ASN A 57 -4.94 -24.47 21.79
C ASN A 57 -4.46 -24.67 23.23
N SER A 58 -3.71 -23.72 23.80
CA SER A 58 -3.16 -23.83 25.15
C SER A 58 -4.04 -23.17 26.21
N GLU A 59 -4.38 -21.90 26.01
CA GLU A 59 -4.95 -20.98 27.01
C GLU A 59 -6.01 -20.07 26.35
N PRO A 60 -7.13 -20.62 25.85
CA PRO A 60 -8.12 -19.86 25.08
C PRO A 60 -8.73 -18.70 25.88
N GLU A 61 -8.82 -18.81 27.21
CA GLU A 61 -9.30 -17.75 28.11
C GLU A 61 -8.46 -16.47 28.09
N ARG A 62 -7.22 -16.53 27.58
CA ARG A 62 -6.34 -15.36 27.44
C ARG A 62 -6.57 -14.60 26.15
N LEU A 63 -7.46 -15.06 25.27
CA LEU A 63 -7.72 -14.41 23.99
C LEU A 63 -8.10 -12.92 24.15
N GLY A 64 -8.73 -12.54 25.28
CA GLY A 64 -9.04 -11.15 25.60
C GLY A 64 -7.82 -10.23 25.74
N GLU A 65 -6.61 -10.76 25.99
CA GLU A 65 -5.38 -9.97 26.07
C GLU A 65 -4.97 -9.38 24.70
N TRP A 66 -5.40 -10.00 23.59
CA TRP A 66 -5.15 -9.51 22.23
C TRP A 66 -6.25 -8.58 21.71
N LEU A 67 -7.26 -8.23 22.52
CA LEU A 67 -8.31 -7.31 22.08
C LEU A 67 -7.70 -5.97 21.66
N ALA A 68 -8.05 -5.49 20.47
CA ALA A 68 -7.50 -4.26 19.91
C ALA A 68 -7.85 -3.06 20.79
N GLN A 69 -6.84 -2.24 21.08
CA GLN A 69 -6.96 -1.02 21.88
C GLN A 69 -6.39 0.15 21.09
N PRO A 70 -6.85 1.40 21.36
CA PRO A 70 -6.22 2.59 20.80
C PRO A 70 -4.74 2.62 21.16
N GLU A 71 -3.88 2.75 20.15
CA GLU A 71 -2.43 2.84 20.32
C GLU A 71 -1.84 3.90 19.39
N THR A 72 -0.70 4.47 19.78
CA THR A 72 0.09 5.39 18.97
C THR A 72 1.56 5.00 19.06
N TRP A 73 2.42 5.56 18.19
CA TRP A 73 3.85 5.31 18.28
C TRP A 73 4.48 5.67 19.63
N ARG A 74 3.90 6.65 20.36
CA ARG A 74 4.36 7.06 21.69
C ARG A 74 3.91 6.12 22.80
N ALA A 75 2.79 5.45 22.61
CA ALA A 75 2.19 4.52 23.56
C ALA A 75 1.69 3.27 22.81
N PRO A 76 2.60 2.42 22.30
CA PRO A 76 2.21 1.20 21.60
C PRO A 76 1.58 0.20 22.58
N MET A 77 0.56 -0.53 22.12
CA MET A 77 -0.04 -1.62 22.88
C MET A 77 1.03 -2.70 23.13
N ALA A 78 1.25 -3.04 24.40
CA ALA A 78 2.19 -4.08 24.79
C ALA A 78 1.71 -5.45 24.29
N ALA A 79 2.62 -6.21 23.67
CA ALA A 79 2.32 -7.59 23.30
C ALA A 79 2.09 -8.44 24.56
N PRO A 80 1.01 -9.25 24.61
CA PRO A 80 0.83 -10.22 25.66
C PRO A 80 2.02 -11.18 25.76
N ARG A 81 2.25 -11.75 26.95
CA ARG A 81 3.35 -12.71 27.14
C ARG A 81 3.03 -13.99 26.35
N LYS A 82 3.94 -14.42 25.47
CA LYS A 82 3.81 -15.69 24.74
C LYS A 82 3.50 -16.82 25.72
N ALA A 83 2.52 -17.65 25.39
CA ALA A 83 2.16 -18.83 26.18
C ALA A 83 3.42 -19.66 26.46
N ALA A 84 3.71 -19.92 27.73
CA ALA A 84 4.83 -20.79 28.07
C ALA A 84 4.49 -22.17 27.53
N ARG A 85 5.39 -22.76 26.74
CA ARG A 85 5.27 -24.16 26.30
C ARG A 85 5.50 -25.05 27.51
N GLU A 86 4.51 -25.17 28.39
CA GLU A 86 4.60 -26.02 29.58
C GLU A 86 4.66 -27.48 29.15
N VAL A 87 5.80 -28.12 29.45
CA VAL A 87 5.93 -29.57 29.50
C VAL A 87 5.01 -30.06 30.62
N LYS A 88 3.89 -30.71 30.24
CA LYS A 88 2.93 -31.27 31.19
C LYS A 88 3.56 -32.39 32.03
N GLU A 89 4.17 -32.05 33.15
CA GLU A 89 4.25 -32.97 34.28
C GLU A 89 2.95 -32.82 35.09
N GLY A 90 2.11 -33.86 35.03
CA GLY A 90 0.82 -33.88 35.71
C GLY A 90 0.98 -33.76 37.22
N SER A 91 0.75 -32.56 37.76
CA SER A 91 0.65 -32.32 39.19
C SER A 91 -0.35 -33.29 39.85
N ALA A 92 0.03 -33.84 41.01
CA ALA A 92 -0.78 -34.76 41.83
C ALA A 92 -2.18 -34.22 42.15
N VAL A 93 -2.37 -32.90 42.12
CA VAL A 93 -3.67 -32.22 42.29
C VAL A 93 -4.61 -32.52 41.13
N THR A 94 -4.07 -32.55 39.90
CA THR A 94 -4.81 -32.92 38.67
C THR A 94 -5.26 -34.38 38.71
N PHE A 95 -4.42 -35.27 39.24
CA PHE A 95 -4.77 -36.68 39.42
C PHE A 95 -5.91 -36.85 40.45
N LEU A 96 -5.83 -36.13 41.58
CA LEU A 96 -6.87 -36.17 42.62
C LEU A 96 -8.21 -35.60 42.13
N MET A 97 -8.19 -34.48 41.41
CA MET A 97 -9.38 -33.89 40.76
C MET A 97 -10.01 -34.84 39.73
N ASN A 98 -9.20 -35.52 38.92
CA ASN A 98 -9.71 -36.50 37.95
C ASN A 98 -10.31 -37.74 38.65
N LYS A 99 -9.72 -38.17 39.77
CA LYS A 99 -10.22 -39.32 40.55
C LYS A 99 -11.56 -39.02 41.23
N THR A 100 -11.72 -37.84 41.84
CA THR A 100 -12.98 -37.41 42.45
C THR A 100 -14.07 -37.16 41.41
N ARG A 101 -13.70 -36.68 40.22
CA ARG A 101 -14.62 -36.52 39.09
C ARG A 101 -15.12 -37.85 38.54
N ARG A 102 -14.25 -38.86 38.39
CA ARG A 102 -14.63 -40.20 37.94
C ARG A 102 -15.63 -40.86 38.88
N LEU A 103 -15.41 -40.72 40.18
CA LEU A 103 -16.32 -41.23 41.21
C LEU A 103 -17.68 -40.50 41.20
N THR A 104 -17.71 -39.20 40.89
CA THR A 104 -18.97 -38.45 40.80
C THR A 104 -19.74 -38.71 39.51
N GLU A 105 -19.06 -38.93 38.39
CA GLU A 105 -19.67 -39.40 37.14
C GLU A 105 -20.28 -40.81 37.31
N GLU A 106 -19.55 -41.74 37.92
CA GLU A 106 -20.04 -43.09 38.27
C GLU A 106 -21.28 -43.03 39.19
N LEU A 107 -21.27 -42.14 40.19
CA LEU A 107 -22.42 -41.90 41.07
C LEU A 107 -23.59 -41.21 40.35
N SER A 108 -23.32 -40.35 39.37
CA SER A 108 -24.36 -39.67 38.58
C SER A 108 -25.05 -40.61 37.61
N ILE A 109 -24.31 -41.56 37.03
CA ILE A 109 -24.83 -42.63 36.18
C ILE A 109 -25.65 -43.61 37.03
N ALA A 110 -25.16 -43.96 38.23
CA ALA A 110 -25.92 -44.76 39.21
C ALA A 110 -27.19 -44.06 39.73
N ARG A 111 -27.19 -42.72 39.82
CA ARG A 111 -28.39 -41.93 40.17
C ARG A 111 -29.38 -41.78 39.02
N ARG A 112 -28.94 -41.87 37.76
CA ARG A 112 -29.82 -41.85 36.57
C ARG A 112 -30.61 -43.15 36.42
N THR A 113 -30.11 -44.28 36.92
CA THR A 113 -30.85 -45.56 36.94
C THR A 113 -31.79 -45.71 38.15
N ALA A 114 -31.58 -44.94 39.22
CA ALA A 114 -32.48 -44.89 40.38
C ALA A 114 -33.40 -43.65 40.32
N ARG A 115 -34.52 -43.75 39.60
CA ARG A 115 -35.59 -42.74 39.63
C ARG A 115 -36.20 -42.65 41.03
N GLY A 116 -36.25 -41.43 41.58
CA GLY A 116 -37.25 -41.04 42.57
C GLY A 116 -36.72 -40.56 43.93
N ARG A 117 -36.39 -39.27 44.03
CA ARG A 117 -36.81 -38.38 45.14
C ARG A 117 -36.36 -36.95 44.84
N GLY A 118 -37.33 -36.05 44.73
CA GLY A 118 -37.09 -34.62 44.57
C GLY A 118 -36.34 -34.07 45.79
N ILE A 119 -35.24 -33.39 45.54
CA ILE A 119 -34.52 -32.61 46.55
C ILE A 119 -34.98 -31.17 46.40
N ASN A 120 -35.80 -30.72 47.35
CA ASN A 120 -36.13 -29.30 47.52
C ASN A 120 -34.87 -28.56 47.99
N LEU A 121 -34.27 -27.76 47.11
CA LEU A 121 -33.20 -26.84 47.48
C LEU A 121 -33.81 -25.49 47.83
N ARG A 122 -33.86 -25.20 49.13
CA ARG A 122 -34.12 -23.85 49.64
C ARG A 122 -32.94 -22.95 49.27
N PRO A 123 -33.18 -21.70 48.82
CA PRO A 123 -32.10 -20.78 48.53
C PRO A 123 -31.40 -20.36 49.84
N LEU A 124 -30.09 -20.61 49.91
CA LEU A 124 -29.25 -20.03 50.95
C LEU A 124 -29.08 -18.53 50.64
N LYS A 125 -29.66 -17.68 51.48
CA LYS A 125 -29.30 -16.25 51.54
C LYS A 125 -27.86 -16.14 52.04
N ALA A 126 -26.91 -16.08 51.12
CA ALA A 126 -25.58 -15.57 51.40
C ALA A 126 -25.59 -14.05 51.16
N GLY A 127 -25.33 -13.29 52.22
CA GLY A 127 -25.24 -11.83 52.16
C GLY A 127 -24.08 -11.40 51.28
N PHE A 128 -24.39 -11.04 50.04
CA PHE A 128 -23.48 -10.36 49.14
C PHE A 128 -23.60 -8.86 49.44
N LYS A 129 -22.51 -8.24 49.92
CA LYS A 129 -22.41 -6.77 49.89
C LYS A 129 -22.22 -6.38 48.43
N PRO A 130 -23.07 -5.52 47.84
CA PRO A 130 -22.83 -5.05 46.49
C PRO A 130 -21.53 -4.24 46.50
N GLY A 131 -20.50 -4.74 45.81
CA GLY A 131 -19.41 -3.91 45.36
C GLY A 131 -20.00 -2.87 44.41
N ARG A 132 -19.70 -1.60 44.67
CA ARG A 132 -20.11 -0.41 43.92
C ARG A 132 -20.26 -0.70 42.43
N GLU A 133 -21.50 -0.74 41.95
CA GLU A 133 -21.79 -0.68 40.52
C GLU A 133 -21.21 0.65 40.00
N PRO A 134 -20.43 0.66 38.91
CA PRO A 134 -20.17 1.90 38.22
C PRO A 134 -21.51 2.38 37.64
N ASP A 135 -21.94 3.58 38.03
CA ASP A 135 -23.18 4.20 37.57
C ASP A 135 -23.26 4.14 36.04
N ALA A 136 -24.43 3.80 35.50
CA ALA A 136 -24.70 3.81 34.05
C ALA A 136 -24.46 5.21 33.40
N ALA A 137 -24.32 6.26 34.21
CA ALA A 137 -23.90 7.59 33.78
C ALA A 137 -22.37 7.69 33.51
N SER A 138 -21.55 6.82 34.08
CA SER A 138 -20.09 6.80 33.86
C SER A 138 -19.67 6.15 32.53
N LEU A 139 -20.58 5.40 31.88
CA LEU A 139 -20.36 4.84 30.54
C LEU A 139 -20.62 5.84 29.41
N ALA A 140 -21.32 6.94 29.69
CA ALA A 140 -21.57 8.01 28.71
C ALA A 140 -20.53 9.15 28.77
N VAL A 141 -19.69 9.19 29.82
CA VAL A 141 -18.71 10.28 30.06
C VAL A 141 -17.28 9.86 29.68
N ALA A 142 -17.06 8.61 29.26
CA ALA A 142 -15.74 8.11 28.88
C ALA A 142 -15.38 8.31 27.39
N ASP A 143 -16.28 8.83 26.57
CA ASP A 143 -16.11 8.88 25.10
C ASP A 143 -15.31 10.10 24.61
N GLU A 144 -15.02 11.10 25.47
CA GLU A 144 -14.29 12.32 25.09
C GLU A 144 -12.78 12.29 25.37
N ALA A 145 -12.25 11.28 26.08
CA ALA A 145 -10.84 11.23 26.49
C ALA A 145 -10.04 10.02 25.98
N LEU A 146 -10.68 9.05 25.32
CA LEU A 146 -10.02 7.90 24.73
C LEU A 146 -9.75 8.15 23.25
N LEU A 147 -8.50 7.98 22.84
CA LEU A 147 -8.11 8.03 21.43
C LEU A 147 -8.99 7.06 20.62
N PRO A 148 -9.36 7.42 19.38
CA PRO A 148 -10.12 6.54 18.51
C PRO A 148 -9.33 5.25 18.23
N LEU A 149 -10.03 4.10 18.15
CA LEU A 149 -9.40 2.85 17.75
C LEU A 149 -8.98 2.96 16.28
N LYS A 150 -7.67 2.89 16.02
CA LYS A 150 -7.09 3.01 14.69
C LYS A 150 -6.33 1.75 14.33
N LEU A 151 -6.62 1.18 13.17
CA LEU A 151 -5.98 -0.03 12.67
C LEU A 151 -4.87 0.36 11.69
N PHE A 152 -3.64 -0.05 12.00
CA PHE A 152 -2.46 0.24 11.19
C PHE A 152 -2.22 -0.83 10.12
N GLN A 153 -1.41 -0.53 9.11
CA GLN A 153 -1.12 -1.47 8.04
C GLN A 153 -0.14 -2.57 8.49
N SER A 154 -0.14 -3.70 7.78
CA SER A 154 0.83 -4.78 7.99
C SER A 154 2.28 -4.31 7.81
N THR A 155 2.53 -3.29 7.00
CA THR A 155 3.84 -2.62 6.86
C THR A 155 4.32 -1.98 8.16
N HIS A 156 3.40 -1.55 9.03
CA HIS A 156 3.66 -1.07 10.39
C HIS A 156 3.79 -2.23 11.40
N LYS A 157 3.91 -3.48 10.94
CA LYS A 157 3.86 -4.70 11.76
C LYS A 157 2.62 -4.75 12.65
N ARG A 158 1.46 -4.42 12.08
CA ARG A 158 0.18 -4.57 12.77
C ARG A 158 -0.74 -5.42 11.93
N HIS A 159 -1.23 -6.49 12.55
CA HIS A 159 -2.11 -7.46 11.91
C HIS A 159 -3.37 -7.58 12.75
N TYR A 160 -4.52 -7.55 12.08
CA TYR A 160 -5.81 -7.53 12.75
C TYR A 160 -6.69 -8.69 12.32
N LEU A 161 -7.25 -9.38 13.31
CA LEU A 161 -8.21 -10.46 13.10
C LEU A 161 -9.57 -10.06 13.63
N VAL A 162 -10.64 -10.26 12.85
CA VAL A 162 -12.01 -10.26 13.38
C VAL A 162 -12.37 -11.68 13.79
N THR A 163 -12.98 -11.85 14.96
CA THR A 163 -13.42 -13.16 15.46
C THR A 163 -14.80 -13.13 16.08
N ALA A 164 -15.60 -14.17 15.83
CA ALA A 164 -16.95 -14.33 16.36
C ALA A 164 -17.35 -15.81 16.47
N SER A 165 -18.39 -16.09 17.24
CA SER A 165 -18.98 -17.43 17.40
C SER A 165 -20.36 -17.47 16.75
N LEU A 166 -20.56 -18.38 15.78
CA LEU A 166 -21.87 -18.67 15.22
C LEU A 166 -22.49 -19.82 16.03
N ILE A 167 -23.61 -19.56 16.70
CA ILE A 167 -24.19 -20.51 17.65
C ILE A 167 -25.70 -20.72 17.44
N SER A 168 -26.19 -21.90 17.83
CA SER A 168 -27.62 -22.17 17.97
C SER A 168 -28.10 -21.71 19.35
N ASN A 169 -29.30 -21.13 19.43
CA ASN A 169 -29.92 -20.67 20.68
C ASN A 169 -30.51 -21.82 21.51
N GLU A 170 -29.69 -22.83 21.78
CA GLU A 170 -30.02 -23.99 22.60
C GLU A 170 -29.26 -23.95 23.93
N ALA A 171 -29.70 -24.75 24.91
CA ALA A 171 -29.00 -24.85 26.19
C ALA A 171 -27.55 -25.33 25.97
N GLY A 172 -26.58 -24.56 26.47
CA GLY A 172 -25.15 -24.81 26.24
C GLY A 172 -24.54 -24.04 25.07
N LEU A 173 -25.37 -23.32 24.30
CA LEU A 173 -24.96 -22.49 23.16
C LEU A 173 -24.01 -23.26 22.21
N PRO A 174 -24.46 -24.39 21.62
CA PRO A 174 -23.62 -25.19 20.74
C PRO A 174 -23.26 -24.38 19.48
N ASP A 175 -22.04 -24.60 18.98
CA ASP A 175 -21.56 -23.92 17.78
C ASP A 175 -22.23 -24.51 16.53
N CYS A 176 -22.57 -23.64 15.58
CA CYS A 176 -23.18 -24.03 14.32
C CYS A 176 -22.11 -24.35 13.28
N GLU A 177 -22.25 -25.50 12.62
CA GLU A 177 -21.37 -25.89 11.52
C GLU A 177 -22.06 -25.62 10.16
N PRO A 178 -21.44 -24.77 9.30
CA PRO A 178 -21.94 -24.54 7.95
C PRO A 178 -21.93 -25.82 7.10
N ASP A 179 -23.04 -26.12 6.43
CA ASP A 179 -23.14 -27.28 5.54
C ASP A 179 -22.59 -26.95 4.14
N ILE A 180 -21.42 -27.52 3.84
CA ILE A 180 -20.73 -27.38 2.54
C ILE A 180 -21.62 -27.89 1.39
N ARG A 181 -22.42 -28.95 1.59
CA ARG A 181 -23.27 -29.53 0.53
C ARG A 181 -24.39 -28.58 0.13
N ARG A 182 -24.85 -27.75 1.07
CA ARG A 182 -25.86 -26.71 0.85
C ARG A 182 -25.26 -25.38 0.40
N ARG A 183 -23.94 -25.34 0.16
CA ARG A 183 -23.19 -24.13 -0.17
C ARG A 183 -23.39 -23.03 0.88
N GLU A 184 -23.53 -23.40 2.14
CA GLU A 184 -23.59 -22.42 3.23
C GLU A 184 -22.22 -21.75 3.40
N GLN A 185 -22.23 -20.44 3.63
CA GLN A 185 -21.02 -19.63 3.67
C GLN A 185 -21.00 -18.74 4.89
N VAL A 186 -19.80 -18.55 5.44
CA VAL A 186 -19.51 -17.61 6.52
C VAL A 186 -18.48 -16.61 6.03
N GLY A 187 -18.73 -15.33 6.31
CA GLY A 187 -17.88 -14.23 5.91
C GLY A 187 -18.10 -13.03 6.81
N PHE A 188 -17.48 -11.91 6.47
CA PHE A 188 -17.73 -10.65 7.12
C PHE A 188 -17.70 -9.52 6.09
N VAL A 189 -18.40 -8.44 6.42
CA VAL A 189 -18.48 -7.23 5.58
C VAL A 189 -17.88 -6.07 6.35
N ILE A 190 -17.22 -5.17 5.64
CA ILE A 190 -16.72 -3.89 6.18
C ILE A 190 -17.66 -2.80 5.70
N ARG A 191 -18.13 -1.99 6.65
CA ARG A 191 -19.10 -0.94 6.39
C ARG A 191 -18.59 0.39 6.87
N ARG A 192 -18.82 1.41 6.06
CA ARG A 192 -18.40 2.78 6.34
C ARG A 192 -19.52 3.50 7.09
N LEU A 193 -19.14 4.30 8.07
CA LEU A 193 -20.04 5.22 8.75
C LEU A 193 -19.78 6.63 8.22
N LEU A 194 -20.84 7.32 7.83
CA LEU A 194 -20.77 8.71 7.38
C LEU A 194 -21.82 9.55 8.10
N PRO A 195 -21.53 10.84 8.38
CA PRO A 195 -22.52 11.73 8.95
C PRO A 195 -23.72 11.88 8.00
N PRO A 196 -24.93 12.11 8.54
CA PRO A 196 -26.10 12.37 7.71
C PRO A 196 -25.90 13.63 6.85
N PRO A 197 -26.52 13.71 5.67
CA PRO A 197 -26.36 14.84 4.75
C PRO A 197 -26.74 16.17 5.44
N GLY A 198 -25.82 17.13 5.43
CA GLY A 198 -25.99 18.45 6.06
C GLY A 198 -25.63 18.52 7.55
N GLY A 199 -25.18 17.42 8.17
CA GLY A 199 -24.84 17.34 9.60
C GLY A 199 -23.43 16.81 9.86
N ALA A 200 -22.38 17.49 9.36
CA ALA A 200 -20.99 17.07 9.55
C ALA A 200 -20.59 16.97 11.05
N ASP A 201 -21.20 17.77 11.92
CA ASP A 201 -20.97 17.79 13.37
C ASP A 201 -21.92 16.86 14.15
N ALA A 202 -22.69 16.01 13.47
CA ALA A 202 -23.58 15.06 14.14
C ALA A 202 -22.78 14.07 15.00
N ALA A 203 -23.30 13.75 16.19
CA ALA A 203 -22.69 12.74 17.05
C ALA A 203 -22.64 11.39 16.32
N LEU A 204 -21.57 10.61 16.52
CA LEU A 204 -21.34 9.37 15.76
C LEU A 204 -22.48 8.34 15.85
N LYS A 205 -23.27 8.39 16.92
CA LYS A 205 -24.48 7.58 17.11
C LYS A 205 -25.58 7.84 16.07
N ASP A 206 -25.56 9.02 15.47
CA ASP A 206 -26.55 9.50 14.49
C ASP A 206 -26.06 9.31 13.04
N TRP A 207 -24.90 8.66 12.87
CA TRP A 207 -24.31 8.42 11.55
C TRP A 207 -25.03 7.28 10.81
N ASP A 208 -25.01 7.39 9.49
CA ASP A 208 -25.54 6.36 8.59
C ASP A 208 -24.47 5.34 8.23
N GLU A 209 -24.89 4.09 8.08
CA GLU A 209 -24.05 2.97 7.69
C GLU A 209 -24.19 2.69 6.18
N TYR A 210 -23.06 2.44 5.53
CA TYR A 210 -22.96 2.22 4.09
C TYR A 210 -22.31 0.86 3.80
N ALA A 211 -22.89 0.13 2.85
CA ALA A 211 -22.38 -1.13 2.34
C ALA A 211 -21.47 -0.88 1.12
N PHE A 212 -20.32 -1.54 1.07
CA PHE A 212 -19.43 -1.48 -0.07
C PHE A 212 -19.89 -2.44 -1.17
N VAL A 213 -20.18 -1.92 -2.36
CA VAL A 213 -20.64 -2.70 -3.51
C VAL A 213 -19.66 -2.48 -4.67
N PRO A 214 -18.81 -3.47 -5.00
CA PRO A 214 -17.98 -3.38 -6.19
C PRO A 214 -18.84 -3.42 -7.46
N GLY A 215 -18.55 -2.53 -8.41
CA GLY A 215 -19.38 -2.29 -9.59
C GLY A 215 -18.59 -2.23 -10.89
N ALA A 216 -19.20 -2.61 -12.00
CA ALA A 216 -18.57 -2.61 -13.33
C ALA A 216 -18.13 -1.21 -13.83
N ARG A 217 -18.70 -0.14 -13.26
CA ARG A 217 -18.38 1.27 -13.57
C ARG A 217 -17.59 1.95 -12.45
N GLY A 218 -17.12 1.20 -11.45
CA GLY A 218 -16.46 1.69 -10.25
C GLY A 218 -17.14 1.22 -8.96
N ASP A 219 -16.36 1.20 -7.88
CA ASP A 219 -16.80 0.81 -6.55
C ASP A 219 -17.65 1.91 -5.90
N CYS A 220 -18.73 1.52 -5.21
CA CYS A 220 -19.60 2.47 -4.55
C CYS A 220 -20.03 2.08 -3.13
N TRP A 221 -20.39 3.09 -2.35
CA TRP A 221 -20.99 2.98 -1.03
C TRP A 221 -22.51 3.15 -1.12
N HIS A 222 -23.25 2.06 -0.91
CA HIS A 222 -24.71 2.01 -0.89
C HIS A 222 -25.23 2.31 0.52
N ARG A 223 -26.12 3.30 0.67
CA ARG A 223 -26.65 3.73 1.98
C ARG A 223 -27.66 2.72 2.54
N LEU A 224 -27.43 2.21 3.75
CA LEU A 224 -28.38 1.33 4.45
C LEU A 224 -29.37 2.09 5.33
N GLY A 225 -28.91 3.20 5.94
CA GLY A 225 -29.64 4.00 6.91
C GLY A 225 -28.87 4.16 8.23
N ALA A 226 -29.54 4.65 9.27
CA ALA A 226 -28.90 4.96 10.54
C ALA A 226 -28.21 3.73 11.15
N HIS A 227 -27.00 3.90 11.71
CA HIS A 227 -26.13 2.82 12.18
C HIS A 227 -26.83 1.79 13.10
N HIS A 228 -27.68 2.27 14.00
CA HIS A 228 -28.43 1.43 14.95
C HIS A 228 -29.77 0.89 14.42
N ALA A 229 -30.16 1.26 13.20
CA ALA A 229 -31.43 0.83 12.62
C ALA A 229 -31.40 -0.66 12.24
N PRO A 230 -32.52 -1.38 12.32
CA PRO A 230 -32.56 -2.81 11.98
C PRO A 230 -32.25 -3.09 10.50
N CYS A 231 -32.39 -2.11 9.60
CA CYS A 231 -32.02 -2.25 8.19
C CYS A 231 -30.52 -2.54 8.00
N THR A 232 -29.65 -2.09 8.91
CA THR A 232 -28.21 -2.41 8.89
C THR A 232 -27.93 -3.88 9.22
N ARG A 233 -28.92 -4.69 9.57
CA ARG A 233 -28.74 -6.15 9.74
C ARG A 233 -29.13 -6.95 8.51
N THR A 234 -29.28 -6.27 7.37
CA THR A 234 -29.54 -6.89 6.07
C THR A 234 -28.28 -6.81 5.21
N LEU A 235 -28.01 -7.87 4.46
CA LEU A 235 -26.94 -7.91 3.46
C LEU A 235 -27.49 -7.38 2.12
N VAL A 236 -26.76 -6.45 1.48
CA VAL A 236 -27.14 -5.90 0.18
C VAL A 236 -26.68 -6.82 -0.96
N ALA A 237 -27.37 -6.77 -2.10
CA ALA A 237 -26.96 -7.50 -3.29
C ALA A 237 -25.57 -7.02 -3.76
N ASN A 238 -24.68 -7.97 -4.05
CA ASN A 238 -23.29 -7.72 -4.45
C ASN A 238 -22.44 -6.97 -3.41
N GLU A 239 -22.84 -6.91 -2.14
CA GLU A 239 -21.99 -6.38 -1.07
C GLU A 239 -20.71 -7.21 -0.92
N GLU A 240 -19.55 -6.55 -0.87
CA GLU A 240 -18.26 -7.24 -0.72
C GLU A 240 -18.22 -8.03 0.59
N THR A 241 -18.03 -9.34 0.46
CA THR A 241 -17.92 -10.25 1.60
C THR A 241 -16.53 -10.86 1.65
N LEU A 242 -15.81 -10.63 2.75
CA LEU A 242 -14.51 -11.20 3.04
C LEU A 242 -14.64 -12.54 3.79
N PRO A 243 -13.74 -13.51 3.59
CA PRO A 243 -13.91 -14.86 4.13
C PRO A 243 -13.66 -14.94 5.64
N LEU A 244 -14.47 -15.75 6.34
CA LEU A 244 -14.18 -16.23 7.69
C LEU A 244 -13.77 -17.70 7.63
N PHE A 245 -12.63 -18.06 8.22
CA PHE A 245 -12.19 -19.44 8.38
C PHE A 245 -12.51 -19.95 9.80
N PRO A 246 -12.91 -21.23 9.94
CA PRO A 246 -13.19 -21.82 11.24
C PRO A 246 -11.91 -22.24 11.97
N VAL A 247 -11.82 -21.96 13.26
CA VAL A 247 -10.77 -22.44 14.16
C VAL A 247 -11.40 -23.16 15.34
N THR A 248 -11.03 -24.42 15.53
CA THR A 248 -11.53 -25.26 16.63
C THR A 248 -10.56 -25.24 17.79
N PHE A 249 -11.07 -25.19 19.01
CA PHE A 249 -10.29 -25.23 20.23
C PHE A 249 -10.97 -26.05 21.32
N GLN A 250 -10.20 -26.55 22.28
CA GLN A 250 -10.72 -27.26 23.44
C GLN A 250 -10.92 -26.28 24.58
N ASN A 251 -12.14 -26.21 25.11
CA ASN A 251 -12.40 -25.39 26.28
C ASN A 251 -11.96 -26.13 27.57
N SER A 252 -11.86 -25.43 28.70
CA SER A 252 -11.42 -25.97 30.01
C SER A 252 -12.24 -27.17 30.50
N CYS A 253 -13.47 -27.34 29.99
CA CYS A 253 -14.33 -28.50 30.24
C CYS A 253 -14.17 -29.65 29.22
N ARG A 254 -13.14 -29.63 28.35
CA ARG A 254 -12.87 -30.56 27.24
C ARG A 254 -13.98 -30.68 26.17
N GLY A 255 -14.88 -29.70 26.11
CA GLY A 255 -15.80 -29.57 24.97
C GLY A 255 -15.09 -28.87 23.82
N GLU A 256 -15.21 -29.41 22.61
CA GLU A 256 -14.74 -28.75 21.39
C GLU A 256 -15.65 -27.56 21.08
N ARG A 257 -15.03 -26.42 20.81
CA ARG A 257 -15.70 -25.17 20.41
C ARG A 257 -15.08 -24.63 19.13
N ARG A 258 -15.82 -23.81 18.40
CA ARG A 258 -15.42 -23.23 17.12
C ARG A 258 -15.55 -21.71 17.15
N LEU A 259 -14.51 -21.04 16.69
CA LEU A 259 -14.53 -19.62 16.34
C LEU A 259 -14.48 -19.48 14.81
N HIS A 260 -15.12 -18.43 14.30
CA HIS A 260 -14.97 -17.99 12.93
C HIS A 260 -14.12 -16.73 12.94
N THR A 261 -13.03 -16.76 12.20
CA THR A 261 -12.01 -15.71 12.22
C THR A 261 -11.63 -15.29 10.81
N GLY A 262 -11.35 -14.01 10.61
CA GLY A 262 -10.96 -13.45 9.32
C GLY A 262 -9.92 -12.35 9.50
N VAL A 263 -9.07 -12.16 8.49
CA VAL A 263 -8.05 -11.10 8.49
C VAL A 263 -8.68 -9.80 7.97
N ILE A 264 -8.52 -8.69 8.68
CA ILE A 264 -8.96 -7.37 8.22
C ILE A 264 -7.86 -6.77 7.33
N PRO A 265 -8.07 -6.62 6.00
CA PRO A 265 -7.03 -6.15 5.10
C PRO A 265 -6.95 -4.62 5.10
N VAL A 266 -6.22 -4.05 6.07
CA VAL A 266 -6.06 -2.58 6.22
C VAL A 266 -5.44 -1.95 4.97
N SER A 267 -4.64 -2.70 4.20
CA SER A 267 -4.07 -2.24 2.93
C SER A 267 -5.12 -1.86 1.87
N ARG A 268 -6.36 -2.37 1.98
CA ARG A 268 -7.46 -1.99 1.07
C ARG A 268 -8.14 -0.67 1.41
N ARG A 269 -7.64 0.04 2.42
CA ARG A 269 -8.14 1.36 2.82
C ARG A 269 -8.34 2.29 1.63
N GLU A 270 -7.36 2.42 0.73
CA GLU A 270 -7.45 3.42 -0.35
C GLU A 270 -8.61 3.12 -1.32
N ALA A 271 -8.86 1.85 -1.63
CA ALA A 271 -10.02 1.44 -2.43
C ALA A 271 -11.34 1.77 -1.71
N TRP A 272 -11.44 1.46 -0.41
CA TRP A 272 -12.63 1.77 0.39
C TRP A 272 -12.86 3.27 0.58
N MET A 273 -11.80 4.06 0.78
CA MET A 273 -11.89 5.51 0.96
C MET A 273 -12.23 6.22 -0.36
N GLY A 274 -11.68 5.75 -1.47
CA GLY A 274 -11.87 6.32 -2.80
C GLY A 274 -13.23 6.01 -3.44
N ALA A 275 -13.90 4.92 -3.05
CA ALA A 275 -15.20 4.57 -3.64
C ALA A 275 -16.25 5.68 -3.51
N ALA A 276 -17.03 5.88 -4.58
CA ALA A 276 -18.05 6.94 -4.67
C ALA A 276 -19.25 6.62 -3.76
N ILE A 277 -19.98 7.64 -3.30
CA ILE A 277 -21.24 7.42 -2.57
C ILE A 277 -22.37 7.32 -3.59
N GLU A 278 -23.24 6.31 -3.44
CA GLU A 278 -24.39 6.14 -4.32
C GLU A 278 -25.30 7.38 -4.26
N GLY A 279 -25.52 8.01 -5.43
CA GLY A 279 -26.16 9.31 -5.58
C GLY A 279 -25.24 10.39 -6.18
N GLU A 280 -23.91 10.21 -6.09
CA GLU A 280 -22.91 11.02 -6.82
C GLU A 280 -22.55 10.43 -8.19
N LEU A 281 -22.96 9.17 -8.44
CA LEU A 281 -22.88 8.57 -9.77
C LEU A 281 -23.85 9.32 -10.70
N PRO A 282 -23.40 9.86 -11.84
CA PRO A 282 -24.28 10.55 -12.77
C PRO A 282 -25.42 9.61 -13.20
N ALA A 283 -26.65 10.10 -13.10
CA ALA A 283 -27.85 9.34 -13.45
C ALA A 283 -27.74 8.76 -14.87
N ASP A 284 -28.18 7.52 -15.05
CA ASP A 284 -28.30 6.86 -16.36
C ASP A 284 -29.10 7.77 -17.31
N GLY A 285 -28.40 8.40 -18.26
CA GLY A 285 -29.04 9.20 -19.30
C GLY A 285 -28.30 10.47 -19.73
N ALA A 286 -27.31 10.95 -18.99
CA ALA A 286 -26.46 12.05 -19.44
C ALA A 286 -25.09 11.53 -19.85
N VAL A 287 -24.82 11.49 -21.15
CA VAL A 287 -23.45 11.46 -21.68
C VAL A 287 -22.80 12.81 -21.33
N ALA A 288 -22.50 12.99 -20.05
CA ALA A 288 -21.58 14.02 -19.62
C ALA A 288 -20.21 13.53 -20.10
N ALA A 289 -19.60 14.29 -21.00
CA ALA A 289 -18.21 14.12 -21.36
C ALA A 289 -17.41 13.95 -20.06
N ALA A 290 -16.81 12.78 -19.89
CA ALA A 290 -15.88 12.54 -18.80
C ALA A 290 -14.85 13.69 -18.81
N PRO A 291 -14.47 14.27 -17.67
CA PRO A 291 -13.23 15.03 -17.64
C PRO A 291 -12.15 14.05 -18.06
N SER A 292 -11.60 14.25 -19.26
CA SER A 292 -10.51 13.47 -19.86
C SER A 292 -9.19 13.76 -19.15
N GLY A 293 -9.17 13.66 -17.82
CA GLY A 293 -8.06 14.00 -16.95
C GLY A 293 -7.56 12.85 -16.07
N GLY A 294 -8.03 11.62 -16.31
CA GLY A 294 -7.35 10.44 -15.78
C GLY A 294 -6.15 10.14 -16.68
N SER A 295 -4.93 10.31 -16.15
CA SER A 295 -3.72 9.92 -16.88
C SER A 295 -3.78 8.42 -17.18
N SER A 296 -3.63 8.05 -18.46
CA SER A 296 -3.53 6.64 -18.84
C SER A 296 -2.34 5.98 -18.14
N LEU A 297 -2.37 4.66 -17.92
CA LEU A 297 -1.22 3.91 -17.37
C LEU A 297 0.06 4.21 -18.17
N ALA A 298 -0.06 4.33 -19.50
CA ALA A 298 1.04 4.71 -20.37
C ALA A 298 1.59 6.12 -20.05
N SER A 299 0.73 7.11 -19.79
CA SER A 299 1.15 8.44 -19.34
C SER A 299 1.90 8.37 -17.99
N LEU A 300 1.38 7.62 -17.01
CA LEU A 300 2.05 7.44 -15.72
C LEU A 300 3.43 6.77 -15.87
N LEU A 301 3.53 5.74 -16.72
CA LEU A 301 4.80 5.06 -16.99
C LEU A 301 5.79 5.98 -17.70
N PHE A 302 5.33 6.81 -18.64
CA PHE A 302 6.18 7.80 -19.30
C PHE A 302 6.73 8.83 -18.31
N GLN A 303 5.85 9.35 -17.44
CA GLN A 303 6.22 10.30 -16.41
C GLN A 303 7.27 9.73 -15.46
N ASN A 304 7.08 8.49 -15.00
CA ASN A 304 7.97 7.85 -14.03
C ASN A 304 9.29 7.37 -14.63
N ASN A 305 9.27 6.82 -15.85
CA ASN A 305 10.46 6.17 -16.42
C ASN A 305 11.31 7.13 -17.26
N VAL A 306 10.74 8.21 -17.80
CA VAL A 306 11.46 9.13 -18.70
C VAL A 306 11.52 10.54 -18.13
N VAL A 307 10.36 11.14 -17.83
CA VAL A 307 10.28 12.56 -17.47
C VAL A 307 10.96 12.84 -16.13
N ALA A 308 10.58 12.12 -15.07
CA ALA A 308 11.13 12.35 -13.74
C ALA A 308 12.65 12.06 -13.68
N PRO A 309 13.18 10.96 -14.24
CA PRO A 309 14.62 10.74 -14.33
C PRO A 309 15.36 11.81 -15.15
N TRP A 310 14.79 12.30 -16.26
CA TRP A 310 15.40 13.40 -17.02
C TRP A 310 15.45 14.69 -16.20
N ARG A 311 14.38 15.05 -15.49
CA ARG A 311 14.40 16.21 -14.57
C ARG A 311 15.46 16.05 -13.49
N LEU A 312 15.63 14.85 -12.93
CA LEU A 312 16.67 14.57 -11.94
C LEU A 312 18.08 14.78 -12.51
N LEU A 313 18.33 14.42 -13.78
CA LEU A 313 19.61 14.70 -14.44
C LEU A 313 19.87 16.21 -14.58
N LEU A 314 18.84 17.00 -14.87
CA LEU A 314 18.93 18.47 -14.93
C LEU A 314 19.24 19.06 -13.56
N GLU A 315 18.59 18.58 -12.51
CA GLU A 315 18.86 18.99 -11.12
C GLU A 315 20.28 18.61 -10.67
N GLN A 316 20.72 17.40 -11.00
CA GLN A 316 22.07 16.93 -10.73
C GLN A 316 23.11 17.81 -11.43
N ALA A 317 22.88 18.18 -12.68
CA ALA A 317 23.75 19.08 -13.42
C ALA A 317 23.86 20.47 -12.76
N GLU A 318 22.73 21.08 -12.38
CA GLU A 318 22.74 22.38 -11.71
C GLU A 318 23.39 22.30 -10.32
N PHE A 319 23.17 21.21 -9.57
CA PHE A 319 23.86 20.96 -8.30
C PHE A 319 25.38 20.85 -8.49
N LYS A 320 25.82 20.08 -9.49
CA LYS A 320 27.26 19.86 -9.78
C LYS A 320 27.92 21.14 -10.29
N LYS A 321 27.20 21.97 -11.07
CA LYS A 321 27.61 23.32 -11.47
C LYS A 321 27.86 24.22 -10.25
N ASN A 322 26.91 24.25 -9.33
CA ASN A 322 27.02 25.04 -8.10
C ASN A 322 28.15 24.54 -7.21
N ALA A 323 28.33 23.23 -7.08
CA ALA A 323 29.44 22.63 -6.35
C ALA A 323 30.80 22.95 -7.00
N ALA A 324 30.91 22.92 -8.32
CA ALA A 324 32.13 23.29 -9.05
C ALA A 324 32.44 24.80 -8.99
N ALA A 325 31.46 25.64 -8.64
CA ALA A 325 31.62 27.06 -8.42
C ALA A 325 32.02 27.41 -6.97
N GLN A 326 31.78 26.52 -6.00
CA GLN A 326 32.19 26.73 -4.61
C GLN A 326 33.68 26.48 -4.43
N VAL A 327 34.42 27.52 -4.06
CA VAL A 327 35.82 27.41 -3.62
C VAL A 327 35.81 27.10 -2.13
N PHE A 328 36.36 25.95 -1.71
CA PHE A 328 36.47 25.58 -0.30
C PHE A 328 37.75 26.19 0.31
N PRO A 329 37.65 27.19 1.21
CA PRO A 329 38.83 27.90 1.72
C PRO A 329 39.65 27.09 2.75
N ASN A 330 39.14 25.95 3.22
CA ASN A 330 39.73 25.21 4.35
C ASN A 330 40.55 23.97 3.96
N PHE A 331 40.72 23.68 2.67
CA PHE A 331 41.58 22.58 2.21
C PHE A 331 42.79 23.16 1.48
N GLY A 332 43.92 23.27 2.19
CA GLY A 332 45.24 23.54 1.64
C GLY A 332 45.70 24.99 1.72
N SER A 333 46.71 25.25 2.54
CA SER A 333 47.43 26.53 2.68
C SER A 333 48.28 26.93 1.47
N ASP A 334 48.06 26.31 0.29
CA ASP A 334 48.74 26.61 -0.98
C ASP A 334 47.74 27.18 -2.01
N ALA A 335 46.70 27.88 -1.55
CA ALA A 335 45.64 28.51 -2.35
C ALA A 335 46.11 29.70 -3.22
N SER A 336 47.40 29.75 -3.59
CA SER A 336 47.98 30.76 -4.48
C SER A 336 48.26 30.24 -5.90
N ASP A 337 47.99 28.96 -6.19
CA ASP A 337 48.23 28.38 -7.51
C ASP A 337 46.90 28.14 -8.25
N ASP A 338 46.46 29.15 -9.02
CA ASP A 338 45.26 29.12 -9.87
C ASP A 338 45.18 27.87 -10.77
N SER A 339 46.32 27.23 -11.05
CA SER A 339 46.42 26.04 -11.88
C SER A 339 45.88 24.76 -11.20
N VAL A 340 46.03 24.62 -9.89
CA VAL A 340 45.59 23.45 -9.11
C VAL A 340 44.06 23.46 -8.95
N THR A 341 43.48 24.60 -8.59
CA THR A 341 42.01 24.77 -8.50
C THR A 341 41.34 24.55 -9.87
N ALA A 342 41.98 24.98 -10.97
CA ALA A 342 41.49 24.71 -12.31
C ALA A 342 41.60 23.23 -12.72
N ALA A 343 42.61 22.50 -12.25
CA ALA A 343 42.74 21.06 -12.47
C ALA A 343 41.66 20.27 -11.72
N ASP A 344 41.42 20.59 -10.46
CA ASP A 344 40.38 19.95 -9.64
C ASP A 344 38.98 20.21 -10.18
N ARG A 345 38.69 21.46 -10.58
CA ARG A 345 37.42 21.79 -11.24
C ARG A 345 37.22 20.99 -12.53
N ARG A 346 38.26 20.84 -13.35
CA ARG A 346 38.20 20.02 -14.58
C ARG A 346 37.95 18.54 -14.27
N ARG A 347 38.59 17.99 -13.23
CA ARG A 347 38.36 16.61 -12.78
C ARG A 347 36.91 16.42 -12.33
N LEU A 348 36.39 17.30 -11.49
CA LEU A 348 34.99 17.26 -11.03
C LEU A 348 33.99 17.32 -12.18
N LEU A 349 34.21 18.21 -13.16
CA LEU A 349 33.34 18.33 -14.33
C LEU A 349 33.40 17.08 -15.23
N ARG A 350 34.58 16.45 -15.40
CA ARG A 350 34.70 15.19 -16.13
C ARG A 350 33.92 14.07 -15.45
N THR A 351 34.13 13.87 -14.16
CA THR A 351 33.42 12.84 -13.37
C THR A 351 31.91 13.09 -13.41
N SER A 352 31.48 14.34 -13.23
CA SER A 352 30.06 14.71 -13.32
C SER A 352 29.46 14.39 -14.69
N ARG A 353 30.20 14.63 -15.78
CA ARG A 353 29.76 14.31 -17.14
C ARG A 353 29.66 12.81 -17.38
N ASP A 354 30.53 12.00 -16.77
CA ASP A 354 30.47 10.54 -16.87
C ASP A 354 29.23 9.99 -16.15
N GLU A 355 28.94 10.49 -14.95
CA GLU A 355 27.73 10.17 -14.18
C GLU A 355 26.46 10.54 -14.97
N ILE A 356 26.40 11.77 -15.48
CA ILE A 356 25.23 12.24 -16.25
C ILE A 356 25.08 11.48 -17.57
N GLN A 357 26.18 11.15 -18.26
CA GLN A 357 26.14 10.34 -19.48
C GLN A 357 25.57 8.95 -19.22
N THR A 358 25.94 8.33 -18.10
CA THR A 358 25.43 7.03 -17.68
C THR A 358 23.91 7.09 -17.48
N GLY A 359 23.44 8.06 -16.68
CA GLY A 359 22.00 8.24 -16.48
C GLY A 359 21.27 8.58 -17.78
N SER A 360 21.90 9.37 -18.67
CA SER A 360 21.33 9.71 -19.98
C SER A 360 21.09 8.47 -20.85
N TRP A 361 22.01 7.49 -20.85
CA TRP A 361 21.79 6.25 -21.61
C TRP A 361 20.59 5.45 -21.13
N TYR A 362 20.40 5.32 -19.82
CA TYR A 362 19.25 4.59 -19.28
C TYR A 362 17.93 5.32 -19.57
N VAL A 363 17.88 6.65 -19.40
CA VAL A 363 16.69 7.45 -19.75
C VAL A 363 16.38 7.35 -21.25
N LEU A 364 17.39 7.41 -22.11
CA LEU A 364 17.22 7.23 -23.56
C LEU A 364 16.74 5.82 -23.91
N LEU A 365 17.24 4.79 -23.23
CA LEU A 365 16.81 3.40 -23.42
C LEU A 365 15.33 3.22 -23.03
N ASP A 366 14.94 3.73 -21.86
CA ASP A 366 13.57 3.66 -21.37
C ASP A 366 12.62 4.45 -22.29
N PHE A 367 13.06 5.61 -22.78
CA PHE A 367 12.30 6.38 -23.76
C PHE A 367 12.15 5.64 -25.10
N ALA A 368 13.21 5.01 -25.60
CA ALA A 368 13.15 4.21 -26.82
C ALA A 368 12.20 3.00 -26.66
N LYS A 369 12.29 2.28 -25.54
CA LYS A 369 11.36 1.17 -25.20
C LYS A 369 9.92 1.65 -25.11
N PHE A 370 9.71 2.84 -24.55
CA PHE A 370 8.38 3.43 -24.44
C PHE A 370 7.78 3.73 -25.82
N LEU A 371 8.53 4.40 -26.70
CA LEU A 371 8.09 4.71 -28.06
C LEU A 371 7.80 3.45 -28.85
N GLU A 372 8.68 2.45 -28.81
CA GLU A 372 8.48 1.18 -29.52
C GLU A 372 7.21 0.45 -29.06
N LYS A 373 6.89 0.50 -27.76
CA LYS A 373 5.75 -0.21 -27.19
C LYS A 373 4.42 0.52 -27.40
N TYR A 374 4.38 1.82 -27.13
CA TYR A 374 3.12 2.58 -27.06
C TYR A 374 2.86 3.44 -28.31
N LEU A 375 3.89 3.75 -29.10
CA LEU A 375 3.81 4.59 -30.31
C LEU A 375 4.63 3.95 -31.47
N PRO A 376 4.28 2.73 -31.91
CA PRO A 376 5.09 1.94 -32.84
C PRO A 376 5.26 2.61 -34.21
N ASP A 377 4.26 3.33 -34.70
CA ASP A 377 4.34 4.03 -36.00
C ASP A 377 5.35 5.18 -35.96
N ILE A 378 5.43 5.90 -34.84
CA ILE A 378 6.44 6.93 -34.59
C ILE A 378 7.82 6.29 -34.48
N TRP A 379 7.95 5.18 -33.75
CA TRP A 379 9.22 4.45 -33.63
C TRP A 379 9.74 3.96 -35.00
N LEU A 380 8.86 3.38 -35.82
CA LEU A 380 9.18 2.98 -37.20
C LEU A 380 9.64 4.16 -38.05
N ALA A 381 8.95 5.30 -37.95
CA ALA A 381 9.31 6.51 -38.67
C ALA A 381 10.68 7.09 -38.22
N LEU A 382 11.08 6.88 -36.96
CA LEU A 382 12.43 7.23 -36.48
C LEU A 382 13.48 6.27 -37.03
N ALA A 383 13.22 4.96 -37.00
CA ALA A 383 14.18 3.91 -37.35
C ALA A 383 14.48 3.79 -38.86
N ASP A 384 13.49 3.96 -39.73
CA ASP A 384 13.68 3.87 -41.19
C ASP A 384 13.11 5.10 -41.90
N VAL A 385 14.00 5.94 -42.45
CA VAL A 385 13.62 7.15 -43.19
C VAL A 385 12.87 6.82 -44.50
N ASN A 386 13.01 5.60 -45.01
CA ASN A 386 12.41 5.16 -46.28
C ASN A 386 11.03 4.53 -46.10
N GLN A 387 10.69 4.06 -44.89
CA GLN A 387 9.34 3.61 -44.56
C GLN A 387 8.62 4.74 -43.86
N ARG A 388 7.75 5.43 -44.60
CA ARG A 388 6.86 6.46 -44.03
C ARG A 388 5.50 5.82 -43.78
N PRO A 389 5.21 5.33 -42.57
CA PRO A 389 3.83 5.06 -42.20
C PRO A 389 3.00 6.35 -42.41
N ALA A 390 1.71 6.20 -42.69
CA ALA A 390 0.80 7.34 -42.80
C ALA A 390 0.55 7.90 -41.39
N LEU A 391 1.44 8.79 -40.95
CA LEU A 391 1.35 9.46 -39.65
C LEU A 391 0.29 10.57 -39.69
N ALA A 392 -0.39 10.78 -38.57
CA ALA A 392 -1.20 11.97 -38.36
C ALA A 392 -0.32 13.22 -38.22
N ASP A 393 -0.90 14.41 -38.42
CA ASP A 393 -0.17 15.69 -38.35
C ASP A 393 0.57 15.87 -37.01
N ASP A 394 -0.07 15.48 -35.90
CA ASP A 394 0.49 15.58 -34.55
C ASP A 394 1.65 14.58 -34.31
N GLU A 395 1.54 13.37 -34.86
CA GLU A 395 2.60 12.35 -34.80
C GLU A 395 3.82 12.78 -35.63
N GLN A 396 3.58 13.37 -36.80
CA GLN A 396 4.63 13.92 -37.64
C GLN A 396 5.33 15.10 -36.95
N ALA A 397 4.59 15.97 -36.26
CA ALA A 397 5.15 17.06 -35.46
C ALA A 397 6.09 16.54 -34.36
N LEU A 398 5.73 15.44 -33.68
CA LEU A 398 6.61 14.82 -32.67
C LEU A 398 7.87 14.24 -33.31
N VAL A 399 7.77 13.53 -34.44
CA VAL A 399 8.94 13.00 -35.17
C VAL A 399 9.89 14.13 -35.58
N GLU A 400 9.36 15.23 -36.09
CA GLU A 400 10.14 16.41 -36.47
C GLU A 400 10.80 17.05 -35.25
N LEU A 401 10.10 17.16 -34.12
CA LEU A 401 10.63 17.67 -32.85
C LEU A 401 11.82 16.82 -32.34
N LEU A 402 11.70 15.49 -32.35
CA LEU A 402 12.76 14.59 -31.90
C LEU A 402 13.99 14.64 -32.81
N ARG A 403 13.81 14.87 -34.12
CA ARG A 403 14.90 15.08 -35.08
C ARG A 403 15.51 16.48 -35.00
N ALA A 404 14.74 17.48 -34.60
CA ALA A 404 15.18 18.86 -34.45
C ALA A 404 15.91 19.11 -33.12
N THR A 405 15.64 18.30 -32.09
CA THR A 405 16.32 18.36 -30.79
C THR A 405 17.78 17.95 -30.97
N ARG A 406 18.71 18.90 -30.80
CA ARG A 406 20.12 18.74 -31.15
C ARG A 406 21.06 18.99 -29.99
N LEU A 407 22.18 18.26 -30.00
CA LEU A 407 23.30 18.53 -29.10
C LEU A 407 24.02 19.82 -29.51
N GLY A 408 24.21 20.73 -28.55
CA GLY A 408 24.94 21.97 -28.76
C GLY A 408 26.40 21.72 -29.19
N ARG A 409 26.91 22.51 -30.13
CA ARG A 409 28.29 22.35 -30.64
C ARG A 409 29.35 22.57 -29.56
N ASP A 410 29.08 23.46 -28.61
CA ASP A 410 29.98 23.77 -27.50
C ASP A 410 30.07 22.57 -26.53
N LEU A 411 28.92 22.02 -26.15
CA LEU A 411 28.83 20.80 -25.35
C LEU A 411 29.52 19.62 -26.04
N ALA A 412 29.22 19.39 -27.33
CA ALA A 412 29.86 18.35 -28.13
C ALA A 412 31.38 18.49 -28.15
N SER A 413 31.89 19.72 -28.27
CA SER A 413 33.33 20.01 -28.27
C SER A 413 33.97 19.78 -26.91
N ALA A 414 33.23 20.05 -25.83
CA ALA A 414 33.68 19.86 -24.45
C ALA A 414 33.75 18.38 -24.04
N ILE A 415 32.79 17.55 -24.48
CA ILE A 415 32.75 16.11 -24.13
C ILE A 415 33.67 15.24 -25.00
N VAL A 416 34.11 15.74 -26.16
CA VAL A 416 35.04 15.07 -27.10
C VAL A 416 36.46 15.67 -27.06
N THR A 417 36.63 16.77 -26.32
CA THR A 417 37.87 17.53 -26.11
C THR A 417 38.63 17.89 -27.40
N ARG A 418 38.33 19.05 -28.01
CA ARG A 418 39.31 19.75 -28.88
C ARG A 418 39.95 20.89 -28.08
N PRO A 419 41.30 21.00 -27.98
CA PRO A 419 41.91 22.29 -27.74
C PRO A 419 41.69 23.13 -29.00
N PHE A 420 41.05 24.29 -28.83
CA PHE A 420 40.81 25.24 -29.91
C PHE A 420 42.16 25.71 -30.47
N TRP A 421 42.31 25.75 -31.79
CA TRP A 421 43.55 26.19 -32.45
C TRP A 421 43.69 27.71 -32.27
N TYR A 422 44.70 28.17 -31.53
CA TYR A 422 45.17 29.54 -31.66
C TYR A 422 46.05 29.63 -32.93
N TRP A 423 45.65 30.47 -33.88
CA TRP A 423 46.59 31.01 -34.87
C TRP A 423 47.60 31.86 -34.10
N ALA A 424 48.82 31.35 -33.92
CA ALA A 424 49.92 32.13 -33.37
C ALA A 424 50.32 33.21 -34.38
N GLY A 425 49.73 34.39 -34.24
CA GLY A 425 50.34 35.62 -34.75
C GLY A 425 51.50 35.98 -33.83
N GLU A 426 52.64 35.28 -33.98
CA GLU A 426 54.03 35.67 -33.64
C GLU A 426 54.91 34.40 -33.63
N PRO A 427 56.11 34.41 -34.24
CA PRO A 427 56.97 33.23 -34.35
C PRO A 427 57.71 32.96 -33.02
N GLY A 428 56.99 32.46 -32.03
CA GLY A 428 57.54 32.01 -30.75
C GLY A 428 57.39 30.49 -30.58
N TRP A 429 58.46 29.81 -30.18
CA TRP A 429 58.51 28.36 -29.93
C TRP A 429 57.86 28.00 -28.59
N SER A 430 56.60 28.35 -28.38
CA SER A 430 55.85 27.90 -27.20
C SER A 430 55.49 26.42 -27.38
N VAL A 431 55.95 25.60 -26.43
CA VAL A 431 55.57 24.19 -26.31
C VAL A 431 54.05 24.11 -26.26
N MET A 432 53.43 23.55 -27.30
CA MET A 432 51.99 23.26 -27.33
C MET A 432 51.65 22.38 -26.11
N PRO A 433 50.59 22.69 -25.34
CA PRO A 433 50.05 21.72 -24.39
C PRO A 433 49.73 20.45 -25.18
N GLN A 434 50.31 19.32 -24.79
CA GLN A 434 50.02 18.03 -25.42
C GLN A 434 48.49 17.86 -25.44
N PRO A 435 47.88 17.56 -26.60
CA PRO A 435 46.44 17.28 -26.62
C PRO A 435 46.20 16.09 -25.70
N GLU A 436 45.36 16.29 -24.68
CA GLU A 436 45.00 15.21 -23.77
C GLU A 436 44.57 13.98 -24.56
N PRO A 437 44.95 12.77 -24.15
CA PRO A 437 44.58 11.55 -24.86
C PRO A 437 43.04 11.46 -24.92
N ARG A 438 42.50 11.47 -26.15
CA ARG A 438 41.05 11.51 -26.40
C ARG A 438 40.50 10.11 -26.52
N ARG A 439 39.48 9.80 -25.74
CA ARG A 439 38.79 8.51 -25.83
C ARG A 439 37.74 8.48 -26.93
N TYR A 440 36.87 9.49 -26.93
CA TYR A 440 35.81 9.61 -27.91
C TYR A 440 36.23 10.60 -28.98
N SER A 441 35.92 10.26 -30.23
CA SER A 441 36.02 11.15 -31.39
C SER A 441 34.66 11.78 -31.71
N PRO A 442 34.60 12.83 -32.55
CA PRO A 442 33.33 13.42 -32.99
C PRO A 442 32.37 12.44 -33.67
N LEU A 443 32.85 11.28 -34.13
CA LEU A 443 32.03 10.23 -34.74
C LEU A 443 31.14 9.50 -33.72
N HIS A 444 31.50 9.54 -32.44
CA HIS A 444 30.74 8.92 -31.36
C HIS A 444 29.60 9.83 -30.87
N VAL A 445 29.61 11.11 -31.23
CA VAL A 445 28.54 12.03 -30.86
C VAL A 445 27.33 11.78 -31.73
N LYS A 446 26.18 11.50 -31.11
CA LYS A 446 24.89 11.57 -31.80
C LYS A 446 24.45 13.02 -31.80
N TRP A 447 23.97 13.52 -32.94
CA TRP A 447 23.69 14.95 -33.07
C TRP A 447 22.24 15.28 -32.77
N THR A 448 21.35 14.30 -32.90
CA THR A 448 19.92 14.46 -32.65
C THR A 448 19.44 13.50 -31.56
N LEU A 449 18.38 13.89 -30.85
CA LEU A 449 17.74 13.02 -29.88
C LEU A 449 17.22 11.73 -30.55
N ALA A 450 16.68 11.83 -31.76
CA ALA A 450 16.28 10.67 -32.57
C ALA A 450 17.42 9.65 -32.78
N GLU A 451 18.61 10.11 -33.21
CA GLU A 451 19.78 9.24 -33.37
C GLU A 451 20.24 8.61 -32.05
N ALA A 452 20.15 9.36 -30.96
CA ALA A 452 20.53 8.90 -29.62
C ALA A 452 19.57 7.81 -29.11
N LEU A 453 18.26 7.94 -29.34
CA LEU A 453 17.26 6.93 -28.98
C LEU A 453 17.48 5.62 -29.74
N LEU A 454 17.75 5.70 -31.05
CA LEU A 454 18.07 4.51 -31.86
C LEU A 454 19.36 3.83 -31.38
N ALA A 455 20.38 4.61 -31.07
CA ALA A 455 21.65 4.08 -30.55
C ALA A 455 21.50 3.46 -29.15
N ALA A 456 20.69 4.07 -28.27
CA ALA A 456 20.40 3.53 -26.94
C ALA A 456 19.67 2.18 -27.04
N ARG A 457 18.65 2.09 -27.92
CA ARG A 457 17.91 0.84 -28.14
C ARG A 457 18.82 -0.28 -28.65
N ALA A 458 19.72 0.03 -29.59
CA ALA A 458 20.68 -0.94 -30.10
C ALA A 458 21.69 -1.44 -29.04
N ALA A 459 21.91 -0.67 -27.97
CA ALA A 459 22.86 -0.97 -26.90
C ALA A 459 22.22 -1.61 -25.65
N GLU A 460 20.93 -1.96 -25.67
CA GLU A 460 20.18 -2.53 -24.54
C GLU A 460 20.91 -3.69 -23.86
N ALA A 461 21.31 -4.70 -24.63
CA ALA A 461 21.92 -5.91 -24.08
C ALA A 461 23.24 -5.63 -23.35
N GLY A 462 23.98 -4.59 -23.75
CA GLY A 462 25.19 -4.15 -23.06
C GLY A 462 24.86 -3.40 -21.77
N LEU A 463 23.93 -2.46 -21.83
CA LEU A 463 23.48 -1.64 -20.69
C LEU A 463 22.84 -2.46 -19.56
N GLU A 464 22.17 -3.57 -19.88
CA GLU A 464 21.57 -4.48 -18.90
C GLU A 464 22.58 -5.48 -18.30
N ALA A 465 23.66 -5.78 -19.01
CA ALA A 465 24.66 -6.77 -18.60
C ALA A 465 25.90 -6.17 -17.92
N VAL A 466 26.06 -4.85 -17.96
CA VAL A 466 27.24 -4.16 -17.43
C VAL A 466 27.19 -4.00 -15.91
N GLU A 467 28.21 -4.49 -15.23
CA GLU A 467 28.34 -4.40 -13.75
C GLU A 467 29.39 -3.36 -13.32
N THR A 468 30.15 -2.81 -14.27
CA THR A 468 31.27 -1.89 -14.01
C THR A 468 30.84 -0.44 -14.13
N MET A 469 31.40 0.47 -13.32
CA MET A 469 31.07 1.89 -13.39
C MET A 469 31.68 2.54 -14.64
N PHE A 470 30.88 3.30 -15.39
CA PHE A 470 31.38 4.08 -16.52
C PHE A 470 32.30 5.20 -16.04
N THR A 471 33.59 5.10 -16.38
CA THR A 471 34.59 6.13 -16.11
C THR A 471 35.50 6.29 -17.32
N ARG A 472 35.61 7.51 -17.86
CA ARG A 472 36.50 7.78 -19.00
C ARG A 472 37.93 7.99 -18.57
N TYR A 473 38.12 8.55 -17.37
CA TYR A 473 39.41 8.94 -16.83
C TYR A 473 39.60 8.40 -15.41
N THR A 474 40.82 8.03 -15.06
CA THR A 474 41.22 7.69 -13.69
C THR A 474 41.30 8.94 -12.82
N ASP A 475 41.43 8.75 -11.50
CA ASP A 475 41.68 9.83 -10.55
C ASP A 475 42.95 10.64 -10.85
N SER A 476 43.94 10.01 -11.50
CA SER A 476 45.17 10.65 -11.97
C SER A 476 45.03 11.37 -13.33
N GLY A 477 43.85 11.32 -13.96
CA GLY A 477 43.56 11.95 -15.24
C GLY A 477 44.00 11.15 -16.48
N GLU A 478 44.44 9.91 -16.29
CA GLU A 478 44.79 8.98 -17.38
C GLU A 478 43.55 8.32 -17.96
N LEU A 479 43.64 7.76 -19.16
CA LEU A 479 42.53 7.03 -19.78
C LEU A 479 42.26 5.72 -19.01
N ALA A 480 41.04 5.55 -18.50
CA ALA A 480 40.62 4.31 -17.85
C ALA A 480 40.33 3.21 -18.91
N ALA A 481 40.34 1.93 -18.54
CA ALA A 481 39.72 0.89 -19.37
C ALA A 481 38.19 0.98 -19.20
N ILE A 482 37.42 0.95 -20.31
CA ILE A 482 35.95 0.94 -20.28
C ILE A 482 35.54 -0.43 -20.77
N ASP A 483 34.60 -1.00 -20.05
CA ASP A 483 33.93 -2.22 -20.44
C ASP A 483 33.25 -2.05 -21.80
N THR A 484 33.50 -2.99 -22.70
CA THR A 484 32.91 -3.00 -24.05
C THR A 484 31.38 -3.14 -24.03
N GLN A 485 30.79 -3.49 -22.88
CA GLN A 485 29.34 -3.51 -22.67
C GLN A 485 28.73 -2.10 -22.60
N TRP A 486 29.51 -1.07 -22.23
CA TRP A 486 29.03 0.31 -22.26
C TRP A 486 28.86 0.81 -23.72
N PRO A 487 27.83 1.62 -24.02
CA PRO A 487 27.65 2.18 -25.34
C PRO A 487 28.84 3.05 -25.79
N ASP A 488 29.13 3.03 -27.08
CA ASP A 488 30.20 3.80 -27.68
C ASP A 488 29.78 5.21 -28.10
N PHE A 489 28.52 5.62 -27.87
CA PHE A 489 28.00 6.91 -28.32
C PHE A 489 27.75 7.91 -27.18
N LEU A 490 27.82 9.20 -27.50
CA LEU A 490 27.60 10.31 -26.55
C LEU A 490 26.39 11.15 -26.95
N PHE A 491 25.50 11.37 -25.98
CA PHE A 491 24.37 12.31 -26.02
C PHE A 491 23.89 12.57 -24.57
N PRO A 492 24.56 13.45 -23.82
CA PRO A 492 24.17 13.74 -22.44
C PRO A 492 22.91 14.61 -22.43
N LEU A 493 21.90 14.19 -21.66
CA LEU A 493 20.61 14.89 -21.52
C LEU A 493 20.68 16.12 -20.62
N ALA A 494 21.79 16.31 -19.91
CA ALA A 494 22.10 17.47 -19.08
C ALA A 494 23.62 17.71 -19.07
N ASP A 495 24.06 18.92 -18.73
CA ASP A 495 25.48 19.22 -18.49
C ASP A 495 25.63 20.32 -17.44
N PRO A 496 26.62 20.24 -16.54
CA PRO A 496 26.83 21.24 -15.49
C PRO A 496 27.39 22.58 -16.01
N GLU A 497 27.89 22.66 -17.24
CA GLU A 497 28.54 23.87 -17.77
C GLU A 497 27.83 24.42 -19.01
N PHE A 498 27.34 23.55 -19.88
CA PHE A 498 26.69 23.91 -21.14
C PHE A 498 25.19 23.62 -21.12
N SER A 499 24.45 24.27 -22.02
CA SER A 499 23.02 24.06 -22.17
C SER A 499 22.69 22.61 -22.58
N ALA A 500 21.70 22.03 -21.92
CA ALA A 500 21.17 20.71 -22.23
C ALA A 500 20.49 20.67 -23.62
N PRO A 501 20.53 19.52 -24.33
CA PRO A 501 19.79 19.34 -25.58
C PRO A 501 18.29 19.16 -25.31
N LEU A 502 17.55 20.27 -25.32
CA LEU A 502 16.12 20.30 -25.02
C LEU A 502 15.26 20.48 -26.29
N PRO A 503 14.07 19.86 -26.36
CA PRO A 503 13.14 20.03 -27.47
C PRO A 503 12.59 21.45 -27.55
N ALA A 504 12.40 21.97 -28.76
CA ALA A 504 11.76 23.28 -28.97
C ALA A 504 10.23 23.13 -28.94
N VAL A 505 9.64 23.14 -27.73
CA VAL A 505 8.19 22.99 -27.55
C VAL A 505 7.49 24.35 -27.64
N PRO A 506 6.43 24.52 -28.47
CA PRO A 506 5.66 25.77 -28.53
C PRO A 506 4.87 26.02 -27.24
N ASP A 507 4.64 27.29 -26.91
CA ASP A 507 3.80 27.76 -25.79
C ASP A 507 4.24 27.34 -24.37
N THR A 508 5.48 27.68 -24.01
CA THR A 508 5.89 27.70 -22.60
C THR A 508 6.09 29.15 -22.14
N GLU A 509 5.34 29.55 -21.09
CA GLU A 509 5.57 30.79 -20.35
C GLU A 509 6.91 30.68 -19.59
N LEU A 510 8.03 30.81 -20.32
CA LEU A 510 9.39 30.69 -19.78
C LEU A 510 9.88 31.98 -19.10
N ALA A 511 9.12 33.07 -19.23
CA ALA A 511 9.50 34.38 -18.73
C ALA A 511 9.50 34.40 -17.19
N GLY A 512 10.62 34.80 -16.59
CA GLY A 512 10.77 34.93 -15.14
C GLY A 512 11.20 33.65 -14.41
N LEU A 513 11.28 32.52 -15.10
CA LEU A 513 11.79 31.25 -14.55
C LEU A 513 13.33 31.19 -14.56
N THR A 514 13.91 30.45 -13.63
CA THR A 514 15.34 30.11 -13.62
C THR A 514 15.69 29.16 -14.77
N ALA A 515 16.98 29.05 -15.14
CA ALA A 515 17.42 28.17 -16.23
C ALA A 515 17.03 26.69 -16.01
N LEU A 516 17.04 26.23 -14.75
CA LEU A 516 16.61 24.88 -14.39
C LEU A 516 15.10 24.70 -14.56
N GLU A 517 14.29 25.62 -14.03
CA GLU A 517 12.82 25.59 -14.17
C GLU A 517 12.39 25.69 -15.64
N GLN A 518 13.07 26.49 -16.44
CA GLN A 518 12.86 26.54 -17.89
C GLN A 518 13.13 25.18 -18.53
N ALA A 519 14.26 24.54 -18.19
CA ALA A 519 14.60 23.23 -18.71
C ALA A 519 13.57 22.16 -18.33
N GLN A 520 13.13 22.14 -17.07
CA GLN A 520 12.11 21.21 -16.59
C GLN A 520 10.77 21.45 -17.28
N THR A 521 10.35 22.71 -17.43
CA THR A 521 9.10 23.08 -18.10
C THR A 521 9.09 22.64 -19.57
N VAL A 522 10.25 22.67 -20.24
CA VAL A 522 10.39 22.18 -21.63
C VAL A 522 10.25 20.66 -21.70
N VAL A 523 10.84 19.91 -20.76
CA VAL A 523 10.64 18.45 -20.67
C VAL A 523 9.16 18.11 -20.42
N ASP A 524 8.46 18.93 -19.64
CA ASP A 524 7.02 18.77 -19.37
C ASP A 524 6.16 19.08 -20.59
N GLY A 525 6.59 20.05 -21.39
CA GLY A 525 6.01 20.33 -22.70
C GLY A 525 6.09 19.12 -23.62
N LEU A 526 7.25 18.45 -23.69
CA LEU A 526 7.42 17.21 -24.45
C LEU A 526 6.51 16.10 -23.91
N ALA A 527 6.41 15.97 -22.58
CA ALA A 527 5.53 14.99 -21.97
C ALA A 527 4.06 15.20 -22.36
N ARG A 528 3.58 16.44 -22.31
CA ARG A 528 2.21 16.77 -22.74
C ARG A 528 1.94 16.43 -24.22
N LEU A 529 2.91 16.67 -25.10
CA LEU A 529 2.78 16.29 -26.52
C LEU A 529 2.66 14.78 -26.71
N ILE A 530 3.48 14.01 -25.98
CA ILE A 530 3.45 12.55 -26.05
C ILE A 530 2.15 12.00 -25.43
N GLU A 531 1.73 12.54 -24.28
CA GLU A 531 0.49 12.14 -23.62
C GLU A 531 -0.75 12.37 -24.48
N ALA A 532 -0.77 13.45 -25.27
CA ALA A 532 -1.84 13.73 -26.22
C ALA A 532 -1.93 12.71 -27.36
N LEU A 533 -0.82 12.03 -27.69
CA LEU A 533 -0.73 11.03 -28.75
C LEU A 533 -0.98 9.59 -28.25
N LEU A 534 -1.03 9.37 -26.93
CA LEU A 534 -1.23 8.04 -26.38
C LEU A 534 -2.66 7.54 -26.67
N PRO A 535 -2.82 6.24 -27.01
CA PRO A 535 -4.15 5.69 -27.21
C PRO A 535 -4.93 5.76 -25.89
N VAL A 536 -6.17 6.21 -25.97
CA VAL A 536 -7.13 6.14 -24.86
C VAL A 536 -7.60 4.68 -24.76
N GLU A 537 -6.71 3.78 -24.33
CA GLU A 537 -7.10 2.40 -24.07
C GLU A 537 -8.06 2.37 -22.88
N ALA A 538 -9.22 1.76 -23.09
CA ALA A 538 -10.17 1.38 -22.04
C ALA A 538 -9.67 0.18 -21.22
N GLU A 539 -8.34 0.03 -21.09
CA GLU A 539 -7.76 -0.88 -20.13
C GLU A 539 -7.72 -0.16 -18.79
N THR A 540 -8.39 -0.77 -17.82
CA THR A 540 -8.53 -0.38 -16.42
C THR A 540 -7.46 0.63 -16.03
N ALA A 541 -7.86 1.90 -16.01
CA ALA A 541 -7.10 2.94 -15.34
C ALA A 541 -6.61 2.32 -14.03
N VAL A 542 -5.30 2.36 -13.79
CA VAL A 542 -4.74 2.15 -12.45
C VAL A 542 -5.67 2.91 -11.54
N ASP A 543 -6.40 2.18 -10.67
CA ASP A 543 -7.53 2.68 -9.90
C ASP A 543 -7.30 4.16 -9.66
N SER A 544 -7.92 4.99 -10.50
CA SER A 544 -7.91 6.42 -10.27
C SER A 544 -8.74 6.49 -9.03
N VAL A 545 -8.09 6.42 -7.86
CA VAL A 545 -8.72 6.54 -6.56
C VAL A 545 -9.54 7.78 -6.77
N PRO A 546 -10.87 7.66 -6.88
CA PRO A 546 -11.69 8.84 -7.05
C PRO A 546 -11.28 9.75 -5.91
N ALA A 547 -11.36 11.07 -6.10
CA ALA A 547 -11.23 12.01 -4.99
C ALA A 547 -12.43 11.78 -4.05
N GLY A 548 -12.44 10.63 -3.38
CA GLY A 548 -13.38 10.22 -2.38
C GLY A 548 -13.17 11.11 -1.19
N ASP A 549 -14.24 11.25 -0.42
CA ASP A 549 -14.29 12.11 0.76
C ASP A 549 -13.06 11.87 1.65
N ALA A 550 -12.13 12.83 1.64
CA ALA A 550 -10.84 12.81 2.35
C ALA A 550 -11.00 12.91 3.88
N ARG A 551 -12.24 12.98 4.37
CA ARG A 551 -12.54 12.90 5.80
C ARG A 551 -12.12 11.54 6.35
N GLU A 552 -11.67 11.51 7.60
CA GLU A 552 -11.38 10.27 8.30
C GLU A 552 -12.62 9.35 8.33
N GLY A 553 -12.57 8.28 7.54
CA GLY A 553 -13.65 7.30 7.47
C GLY A 553 -13.69 6.44 8.73
N TRP A 554 -14.85 6.39 9.37
CA TRP A 554 -15.14 5.44 10.44
C TRP A 554 -15.70 4.16 9.84
N PHE A 555 -15.31 3.02 10.39
CA PHE A 555 -15.69 1.70 9.90
C PHE A 555 -16.17 0.78 11.02
N VAL A 556 -17.01 -0.16 10.64
CA VAL A 556 -17.45 -1.29 11.47
C VAL A 556 -17.39 -2.57 10.66
N VAL A 557 -17.16 -3.70 11.34
CA VAL A 557 -17.24 -5.04 10.74
C VAL A 557 -18.49 -5.73 11.22
N ARG A 558 -19.16 -6.46 10.33
CA ARG A 558 -20.25 -7.38 10.67
C ARG A 558 -19.99 -8.76 10.09
N CYS A 559 -20.17 -9.80 10.91
CA CYS A 559 -20.11 -11.19 10.47
C CYS A 559 -21.42 -11.58 9.78
N VAL A 560 -21.32 -12.38 8.73
CA VAL A 560 -22.42 -12.76 7.85
C VAL A 560 -22.42 -14.27 7.69
N TYR A 561 -23.60 -14.87 7.81
CA TYR A 561 -23.84 -16.27 7.50
C TYR A 561 -24.92 -16.37 6.43
N GLN A 562 -24.58 -16.95 5.28
CA GLN A 562 -25.43 -17.06 4.10
C GLN A 562 -25.83 -18.51 3.86
N ARG A 563 -27.09 -18.70 3.45
CA ARG A 563 -27.68 -20.00 3.11
C ARG A 563 -28.34 -19.93 1.73
N PRO A 564 -27.56 -19.86 0.64
CA PRO A 564 -28.08 -19.59 -0.70
C PRO A 564 -29.08 -20.65 -1.18
N SER A 565 -28.90 -21.91 -0.76
CA SER A 565 -29.79 -23.02 -1.16
C SER A 565 -31.13 -23.07 -0.40
N CYS A 566 -31.34 -22.22 0.61
CA CYS A 566 -32.54 -22.23 1.45
C CYS A 566 -33.67 -21.31 0.94
N GLY A 567 -33.43 -20.54 -0.14
CA GLY A 567 -34.42 -19.63 -0.73
C GLY A 567 -34.64 -18.33 0.07
N PRO A 568 -35.50 -17.42 -0.42
CA PRO A 568 -35.63 -16.05 0.10
C PRO A 568 -36.21 -15.95 1.52
N LEU A 569 -36.80 -17.04 2.04
CA LEU A 569 -37.33 -17.10 3.41
C LEU A 569 -36.23 -17.17 4.48
N PHE A 570 -34.98 -17.37 4.09
CA PHE A 570 -33.83 -17.42 4.98
C PHE A 570 -32.78 -16.39 4.54
N PRO A 571 -33.02 -15.09 4.79
CA PRO A 571 -32.04 -14.06 4.48
C PRO A 571 -30.72 -14.30 5.23
N ALA A 572 -29.65 -13.67 4.74
CA ALA A 572 -28.35 -13.73 5.39
C ALA A 572 -28.45 -13.25 6.84
N LEU A 573 -27.83 -13.98 7.76
CA LEU A 573 -27.75 -13.62 9.17
C LEU A 573 -26.54 -12.71 9.39
N VAL A 574 -26.79 -11.45 9.72
CA VAL A 574 -25.76 -10.43 9.98
C VAL A 574 -25.63 -10.17 11.48
N SER A 575 -24.40 -10.08 11.99
CA SER A 575 -24.11 -9.83 13.41
C SER A 575 -24.36 -8.38 13.85
N GLU A 576 -24.30 -8.14 15.16
CA GLU A 576 -24.01 -6.80 15.69
C GLU A 576 -22.68 -6.27 15.14
N PRO A 577 -22.49 -4.94 15.04
CA PRO A 577 -21.24 -4.38 14.56
C PRO A 577 -20.12 -4.59 15.59
N THR A 578 -18.87 -4.65 15.12
CA THR A 578 -17.70 -4.50 16.00
C THR A 578 -17.68 -3.12 16.66
N GLN A 579 -16.75 -2.92 17.60
CA GLN A 579 -16.33 -1.57 17.95
C GLN A 579 -15.92 -0.81 16.67
N ARG A 580 -16.33 0.46 16.61
CA ARG A 580 -15.94 1.41 15.56
C ARG A 580 -14.42 1.58 15.51
N PHE A 581 -13.87 1.69 14.30
CA PHE A 581 -12.45 1.94 14.12
C PHE A 581 -12.18 2.80 12.88
N GLN A 582 -10.98 3.36 12.82
CA GLN A 582 -10.43 4.02 11.64
C GLN A 582 -9.37 3.13 11.01
N LEU A 583 -9.19 3.25 9.69
CA LEU A 583 -8.09 2.60 8.97
C LEU A 583 -7.00 3.63 8.72
N ALA A 584 -5.76 3.32 9.10
CA ALA A 584 -4.63 4.23 8.92
C ALA A 584 -4.15 4.26 7.45
N PRO A 585 -3.86 5.45 6.87
CA PRO A 585 -3.13 5.57 5.62
C PRO A 585 -1.74 4.92 5.72
N PHE A 586 -1.09 4.75 4.57
CA PHE A 586 0.25 4.18 4.52
C PHE A 586 1.27 5.04 5.27
N PHE A 587 1.24 6.36 5.08
CA PHE A 587 2.11 7.30 5.78
C PHE A 587 1.39 7.92 6.99
N ASP A 588 1.09 7.11 8.00
CA ASP A 588 0.43 7.59 9.20
C ASP A 588 1.45 8.07 10.25
N PRO A 589 1.37 9.32 10.74
CA PRO A 589 2.32 9.84 11.73
C PRO A 589 2.20 9.16 13.10
N ASP A 590 1.05 8.56 13.40
CA ASP A 590 0.81 7.83 14.64
C ASP A 590 1.16 6.34 14.55
N ALA A 591 1.57 5.86 13.36
CA ALA A 591 1.98 4.48 13.16
C ALA A 591 3.17 4.10 14.07
N PRO A 592 3.05 3.02 14.86
CA PRO A 592 4.15 2.53 15.67
C PRO A 592 5.39 2.25 14.80
N ALA A 593 6.48 2.94 15.10
CA ALA A 593 7.71 2.85 14.32
C ALA A 593 8.31 1.45 14.36
N ARG A 594 8.84 1.01 13.22
CA ARG A 594 9.71 -0.17 13.15
C ARG A 594 10.98 0.17 13.94
N PRO A 595 11.39 -0.61 14.96
CA PRO A 595 12.72 -0.44 15.53
C PRO A 595 13.73 -0.73 14.43
N VAL A 596 14.35 0.30 13.88
CA VAL A 596 15.47 0.17 12.95
C VAL A 596 16.63 -0.35 13.79
N ARG A 597 16.93 -1.64 13.66
CA ARG A 597 18.22 -2.16 14.12
C ARG A 597 19.25 -1.66 13.12
N ILE A 598 19.94 -0.57 13.47
CA ILE A 598 21.14 -0.10 12.75
C ILE A 598 22.30 -1.01 13.14
#